data_AF-A0A9E5NAQ8-F1
#
_entry.id   AF-A0A9E5NAQ8-F1
#
_cell.length_a   1.000
_cell.length_b   1.000
_cell.length_c   1.000
_cell.angle_alpha   90.00
_cell.angle_beta   90.00
_cell.angle_gamma   90.00
#
_symmetry.space_group_name_H-M   'P 1'
#
loop_
_entity.id
_entity.type
_entity.pdbx_description
1 polymer ?
#
loop_
_entity_poly.entity_id
_entity_poly.type
_entity_poly.pdbx_seq_one_letter_code
_entity_poly.pdbx_strand_id
1 'polypeptide(L)'
;SGFDEIRFPPEGLVVGAGAKLARVVDASAKAGYSGLESTVGIPGTMGGALATNAGTDTGSIGDLVIEVTALNQNGAIAGYPRDQLVYRYRWSSLSGAKLIILGAKLSLQPAAPEDVRAKINRLLKKRSARQPIHDKSAGSIFKNPEAIAAGKLLDRAGAKGMSVGDAEVSLTHANFIINRGRATAAEVRALIEKCQQLVLQTYEIELEPEVEFAGEW
;
A
#
# COMPACT_ATOMS: atom_id res chain seq x y z
N SER A 1 8.39 -17.01 16.47
CA SER A 1 7.90 -17.12 15.08
C SER A 1 8.65 -16.09 14.24
N GLY A 2 9.17 -16.47 13.07
CA GLY A 2 10.39 -15.86 12.52
C GLY A 2 10.27 -14.63 11.62
N PHE A 3 9.07 -14.19 11.24
CA PHE A 3 8.90 -13.11 10.25
C PHE A 3 7.92 -12.00 10.65
N ASP A 4 7.38 -12.00 11.88
CA ASP A 4 6.49 -10.94 12.38
C ASP A 4 7.11 -10.13 13.52
N GLU A 5 8.42 -10.31 13.74
CA GLU A 5 9.16 -9.67 14.79
C GLU A 5 9.32 -8.16 14.58
N ILE A 6 9.31 -7.41 15.69
CA ILE A 6 9.45 -5.95 15.74
C ILE A 6 10.40 -5.65 16.90
N ARG A 7 11.55 -5.04 16.62
CA ARG A 7 12.54 -4.62 17.62
C ARG A 7 13.04 -3.21 17.34
N PHE A 8 13.42 -2.48 18.38
CA PHE A 8 13.90 -1.10 18.27
C PHE A 8 15.36 -1.00 18.75
N PRO A 9 16.35 -1.32 17.91
CA PRO A 9 17.75 -1.00 18.21
C PRO A 9 18.00 0.53 18.11
N PRO A 10 19.18 1.02 18.52
CA PRO A 10 19.51 2.46 18.47
C PRO A 10 19.30 3.12 17.10
N GLU A 11 19.48 2.36 16.01
CA GLU A 11 19.40 2.86 14.64
C GLU A 11 17.96 2.98 14.09
N GLY A 12 16.95 2.58 14.87
CA GLY A 12 15.54 2.71 14.52
C GLY A 12 14.77 1.41 14.72
N LEU A 13 14.38 0.75 13.64
CA LEU A 13 13.48 -0.40 13.66
C LEU A 13 14.05 -1.58 12.86
N VAL A 14 14.02 -2.77 13.47
CA VAL A 14 14.20 -4.06 12.79
C VAL A 14 12.85 -4.76 12.77
N VAL A 15 12.38 -5.12 11.58
CA VAL A 15 11.02 -5.65 11.39
C VAL A 15 10.99 -6.80 10.39
N GLY A 16 10.27 -7.86 10.72
CA GLY A 16 10.02 -8.99 9.81
C GLY A 16 8.96 -8.68 8.75
N ALA A 17 9.09 -9.29 7.58
CA ALA A 17 8.22 -9.02 6.42
C ALA A 17 6.75 -9.40 6.63
N GLY A 18 6.46 -10.35 7.52
CA GLY A 18 5.11 -10.77 7.90
C GLY A 18 4.43 -9.86 8.91
N ALA A 19 5.14 -8.90 9.52
CA ALA A 19 4.55 -7.99 10.48
C ALA A 19 3.46 -7.12 9.82
N LYS A 20 2.28 -7.06 10.42
CA LYS A 20 1.18 -6.21 9.95
C LYS A 20 1.57 -4.75 10.09
N LEU A 21 1.42 -3.95 9.02
CA LEU A 21 1.82 -2.53 9.03
C LEU A 21 1.18 -1.75 10.19
N ALA A 22 -0.11 -1.94 10.43
CA ALA A 22 -0.81 -1.30 11.54
C ALA A 22 -0.18 -1.59 12.92
N ARG A 23 0.30 -2.83 13.13
CA ARG A 23 0.99 -3.23 14.36
C ARG A 23 2.36 -2.58 14.47
N VAL A 24 3.09 -2.46 13.36
CA VAL A 24 4.41 -1.80 13.33
C VAL A 24 4.26 -0.32 13.64
N VAL A 25 3.31 0.38 13.00
CA VAL A 25 3.01 1.79 13.26
C VAL A 25 2.66 2.04 14.74
N ASP A 26 1.79 1.21 15.32
CA ASP A 26 1.42 1.32 16.74
C ASP A 26 2.61 1.04 17.68
N ALA A 27 3.42 0.04 17.36
CA ALA A 27 4.62 -0.28 18.14
C ALA A 27 5.65 0.86 18.10
N SER A 28 5.88 1.46 16.93
CA SER A 28 6.78 2.62 16.80
C SER A 28 6.29 3.81 17.63
N ALA A 29 4.98 4.10 17.61
CA ALA A 29 4.43 5.16 18.45
C ALA A 29 4.62 4.89 19.94
N LYS A 30 4.39 3.65 20.40
CA LYS A 30 4.60 3.25 21.80
C LYS A 30 6.08 3.32 22.22
N ALA A 31 6.98 2.99 21.30
CA ALA A 31 8.42 3.03 21.54
C ALA A 31 9.03 4.43 21.37
N GLY A 32 8.24 5.45 21.03
CA GLY A 32 8.73 6.83 20.87
C GLY A 32 9.51 7.06 19.57
N TYR A 33 9.06 6.46 18.46
CA TYR A 33 9.68 6.61 17.14
C TYR A 33 8.70 7.16 16.10
N SER A 34 9.12 8.22 15.42
CA SER A 34 8.46 8.85 14.26
C SER A 34 9.06 8.36 12.94
N GLY A 35 8.27 8.43 11.86
CA GLY A 35 8.69 8.08 10.50
C GLY A 35 7.63 7.28 9.73
N LEU A 36 6.94 6.37 10.41
CA LEU A 36 5.96 5.47 9.79
C LEU A 36 4.54 6.04 9.70
N GLU A 37 4.27 7.26 10.17
CA GLU A 37 2.91 7.78 10.24
C GLU A 37 2.28 7.94 8.84
N SER A 38 3.08 8.16 7.80
CA SER A 38 2.65 8.23 6.40
C SER A 38 2.04 6.93 5.88
N THR A 39 2.29 5.80 6.56
CA THR A 39 1.79 4.47 6.21
C THR A 39 0.52 4.08 6.97
N VAL A 40 0.01 4.94 7.87
CA VAL A 40 -1.18 4.63 8.66
C VAL A 40 -2.41 4.37 7.78
N GLY A 41 -3.15 3.31 8.09
CA GLY A 41 -4.35 2.92 7.35
C GLY A 41 -4.06 2.28 5.98
N ILE A 42 -2.78 2.00 5.65
CA ILE A 42 -2.43 1.10 4.56
C ILE A 42 -2.55 -0.34 5.08
N PRO A 43 -3.42 -1.18 4.49
CA PRO A 43 -3.53 -2.58 4.87
C PRO A 43 -2.31 -3.39 4.40
N GLY A 44 -2.12 -4.58 4.97
CA GLY A 44 -1.09 -5.52 4.53
C GLY A 44 0.06 -5.70 5.52
N THR A 45 1.19 -6.18 5.01
CA THR A 45 2.39 -6.52 5.78
C THR A 45 3.58 -5.63 5.37
N MET A 46 4.61 -5.60 6.21
CA MET A 46 5.85 -4.88 5.93
C MET A 46 6.48 -5.32 4.60
N GLY A 47 6.49 -6.62 4.30
CA GLY A 47 7.04 -7.16 3.05
C GLY A 47 6.31 -6.61 1.82
N GLY A 48 4.97 -6.62 1.83
CA GLY A 48 4.19 -6.03 0.73
C GLY A 48 4.42 -4.53 0.59
N ALA A 49 4.52 -3.81 1.71
CA ALA A 49 4.86 -2.39 1.71
C ALA A 49 6.22 -2.13 1.05
N LEU A 50 7.25 -2.88 1.42
CA LEU A 50 8.59 -2.76 0.84
C LEU A 50 8.58 -3.06 -0.67
N ALA A 51 7.91 -4.13 -1.09
CA ALA A 51 7.81 -4.51 -2.49
C ALA A 51 7.16 -3.42 -3.37
N THR A 52 6.10 -2.79 -2.86
CA THR A 52 5.28 -1.82 -3.60
C THR A 52 5.64 -0.36 -3.31
N ASN A 53 6.68 -0.11 -2.52
CA ASN A 53 7.00 1.20 -1.98
C ASN A 53 5.76 1.92 -1.38
N ALA A 54 5.06 1.25 -0.48
CA ALA A 54 3.81 1.76 0.07
C ALA A 54 4.01 3.12 0.74
N GLY A 55 3.20 4.09 0.33
CA GLY A 55 3.23 5.45 0.86
C GLY A 55 2.00 6.28 0.53
N THR A 56 2.03 7.51 1.02
CA THR A 56 1.06 8.58 0.77
C THR A 56 1.77 9.82 0.22
N ASP A 57 1.02 10.92 0.03
CA ASP A 57 1.55 12.25 -0.30
C ASP A 57 2.57 12.78 0.70
N THR A 58 2.63 12.20 1.90
CA THR A 58 3.51 12.63 3.00
C THR A 58 4.76 11.77 3.18
N GLY A 59 4.98 10.77 2.33
CA GLY A 59 6.17 9.90 2.36
C GLY A 59 5.86 8.44 2.07
N SER A 60 6.92 7.66 1.84
CA SER A 60 6.89 6.25 1.47
C SER A 60 7.83 5.41 2.32
N ILE A 61 7.60 4.09 2.38
CA ILE A 61 8.44 3.19 3.18
C ILE A 61 9.91 3.20 2.70
N GLY A 62 10.15 3.36 1.39
CA GLY A 62 11.49 3.40 0.81
C GLY A 62 12.34 4.60 1.26
N ASP A 63 11.70 5.65 1.80
CA ASP A 63 12.39 6.81 2.39
C ASP A 63 13.04 6.47 3.75
N LEU A 64 12.58 5.40 4.40
CA LEU A 64 13.04 4.97 5.72
C LEU A 64 14.01 3.80 5.65
N VAL A 65 14.15 3.13 4.50
CA VAL A 65 14.93 1.89 4.39
C VAL A 65 16.41 2.15 4.60
N ILE A 66 17.02 1.40 5.52
CA ILE A 66 18.47 1.26 5.67
C ILE A 66 18.93 0.02 4.89
N GLU A 67 18.25 -1.11 5.11
CA GLU A 67 18.59 -2.41 4.52
C GLU A 67 17.33 -3.28 4.44
N VAL A 68 17.22 -4.09 3.37
CA VAL A 68 16.19 -5.13 3.25
C VAL A 68 16.87 -6.49 3.26
N THR A 69 16.40 -7.41 4.10
CA THR A 69 16.83 -8.80 4.09
C THR A 69 15.90 -9.60 3.18
N ALA A 70 16.45 -10.28 2.17
CA ALA A 70 15.66 -11.08 1.25
C ALA A 70 16.36 -12.39 0.85
N LEU A 71 15.55 -13.39 0.51
CA LEU A 71 15.98 -14.65 -0.10
C LEU A 71 15.97 -14.49 -1.63
N ASN A 72 17.08 -14.81 -2.27
CA ASN A 72 17.21 -14.76 -3.72
C ASN A 72 16.87 -16.10 -4.40
N GLN A 73 16.86 -16.10 -5.74
CA GLN A 73 16.52 -17.27 -6.57
C GLN A 73 17.46 -18.46 -6.38
N ASN A 74 18.69 -18.22 -5.89
CA ASN A 74 19.67 -19.27 -5.61
C ASN A 74 19.50 -19.86 -4.20
N GLY A 75 18.48 -19.45 -3.46
CA GLY A 75 18.25 -19.88 -2.08
C GLY A 75 19.16 -19.20 -1.05
N ALA A 76 19.89 -18.15 -1.43
CA ALA A 76 20.76 -17.42 -0.52
C ALA A 76 20.04 -16.21 0.10
N ILE A 77 20.23 -16.03 1.41
CA ILE A 77 19.73 -14.87 2.16
C ILE A 77 20.82 -13.80 2.15
N ALA A 78 20.45 -12.59 1.75
CA ALA A 78 21.36 -11.44 1.74
C ALA A 78 20.66 -10.17 2.27
N GLY A 79 21.48 -9.26 2.80
CA GLY A 79 21.09 -7.88 3.08
C GLY A 79 21.35 -7.01 1.85
N TYR A 80 20.33 -6.24 1.46
CA TYR A 80 20.37 -5.29 0.36
C TYR A 80 20.30 -3.88 0.95
N PRO A 81 21.42 -3.15 1.04
CA PRO A 81 21.46 -1.80 1.57
C PRO A 81 20.69 -0.83 0.66
N ARG A 82 20.27 0.31 1.23
CA ARG A 82 19.40 1.29 0.55
C ARG A 82 19.92 1.76 -0.80
N ASP A 83 21.23 1.92 -0.95
CA ASP A 83 21.89 2.38 -2.18
C ASP A 83 21.85 1.36 -3.33
N GLN A 84 21.64 0.07 -3.02
CA GLN A 84 21.42 -0.99 -4.00
C GLN A 84 19.93 -1.16 -4.38
N LEU A 85 19.03 -0.42 -3.73
CA LEU A 85 17.59 -0.50 -3.96
C LEU A 85 17.09 0.74 -4.69
N VAL A 86 16.25 0.52 -5.70
CA VAL A 86 15.57 1.59 -6.43
C VAL A 86 14.12 1.62 -6.00
N TYR A 87 13.66 2.77 -5.52
CA TYR A 87 12.27 3.01 -5.18
C TYR A 87 11.68 4.08 -6.09
N ARG A 88 10.47 3.84 -6.58
CA ARG A 88 9.68 4.76 -7.40
C ARG A 88 8.23 4.77 -6.92
N TYR A 89 7.40 5.60 -7.53
CA TYR A 89 5.97 5.60 -7.24
C TYR A 89 5.36 4.21 -7.46
N ARG A 90 4.80 3.62 -6.40
CA ARG A 90 4.18 2.29 -6.39
C ARG A 90 5.06 1.14 -6.91
N TRP A 91 6.39 1.30 -6.82
CA TRP A 91 7.32 0.31 -7.38
C TRP A 91 8.65 0.29 -6.61
N SER A 92 9.26 -0.89 -6.51
CA SER A 92 10.63 -1.05 -6.03
C SER A 92 11.39 -2.08 -6.87
N SER A 93 12.73 -2.04 -6.84
CA SER A 93 13.55 -3.08 -7.46
C SER A 93 13.37 -4.46 -6.83
N LEU A 94 12.74 -4.54 -5.65
CA LEU A 94 12.44 -5.79 -4.95
C LEU A 94 11.33 -6.59 -5.65
N SER A 95 10.33 -5.94 -6.24
CA SER A 95 9.24 -6.62 -6.94
C SER A 95 9.68 -7.22 -8.29
N GLY A 96 10.67 -6.62 -8.94
CA GLY A 96 11.19 -7.11 -10.23
C GLY A 96 12.20 -8.27 -10.14
N ALA A 97 12.84 -8.48 -8.98
CA ALA A 97 14.04 -9.32 -8.86
C ALA A 97 13.78 -10.81 -8.49
N LYS A 98 12.51 -11.26 -8.44
CA LYS A 98 12.07 -12.55 -7.87
C LYS A 98 12.72 -12.82 -6.48
N LEU A 99 12.70 -11.81 -5.62
CA LEU A 99 13.18 -11.91 -4.24
C LEU A 99 12.00 -12.22 -3.31
N ILE A 100 12.25 -12.99 -2.25
CA ILE A 100 11.32 -13.15 -1.14
C ILE A 100 11.81 -12.27 0.01
N ILE A 101 11.08 -11.19 0.30
CA ILE A 101 11.42 -10.26 1.38
C ILE A 101 11.19 -10.95 2.73
N LEU A 102 12.21 -10.94 3.59
CA LEU A 102 12.19 -11.56 4.93
C LEU A 102 12.06 -10.52 6.04
N GLY A 103 12.56 -9.30 5.83
CA GLY A 103 12.47 -8.20 6.78
C GLY A 103 13.25 -6.97 6.33
N ALA A 104 13.30 -5.95 7.17
CA ALA A 104 14.05 -4.73 6.91
C ALA A 104 14.56 -4.06 8.19
N LYS A 105 15.59 -3.24 8.00
CA LYS A 105 16.03 -2.20 8.94
C LYS A 105 15.55 -0.86 8.42
N LEU A 106 14.87 -0.10 9.28
CA LEU A 106 14.30 1.21 8.95
C LEU A 106 14.86 2.27 9.89
N SER A 107 15.29 3.39 9.32
CA SER A 107 15.70 4.60 10.04
C SER A 107 14.47 5.34 10.52
N LEU A 108 14.28 5.39 11.84
CA LEU A 108 13.22 6.14 12.49
C LEU A 108 13.82 7.19 13.42
N GLN A 109 13.07 8.25 13.67
CA GLN A 109 13.53 9.37 14.51
C GLN A 109 12.89 9.28 15.90
N PRO A 110 13.66 9.40 17.00
CA PRO A 110 13.10 9.53 18.33
C PRO A 110 12.12 10.72 18.40
N ALA A 111 10.97 10.51 19.02
CA ALA A 111 9.92 11.51 19.20
C ALA A 111 9.06 11.18 20.41
N ALA A 112 8.41 12.18 21.00
CA ALA A 112 7.47 11.94 22.09
C ALA A 112 6.33 11.02 21.61
N PRO A 113 6.02 9.92 22.32
CA PRO A 113 4.93 9.00 21.96
C PRO A 113 3.60 9.70 21.70
N GLU A 114 3.30 10.75 22.45
CA GLU A 114 2.09 11.57 22.35
C GLU A 114 2.00 12.31 21.01
N ASP A 115 3.12 12.88 20.55
CA ASP A 115 3.20 13.60 19.27
C ASP A 115 3.03 12.65 18.08
N VAL A 116 3.69 11.49 18.14
CA VAL A 116 3.54 10.45 17.12
C VAL A 116 2.09 9.96 17.06
N ARG A 117 1.47 9.73 18.22
CA ARG A 117 0.07 9.30 18.32
C ARG A 117 -0.88 10.36 17.76
N ALA A 118 -0.65 11.64 18.06
CA ALA A 118 -1.45 12.74 17.53
C ALA A 118 -1.36 12.82 16.00
N LYS A 119 -0.17 12.65 15.43
CA LYS A 119 0.06 12.63 13.98
C LYS A 119 -0.64 11.44 13.30
N ILE A 120 -0.52 10.24 13.88
CA ILE A 120 -1.23 9.03 13.43
C ILE A 120 -2.74 9.27 13.41
N ASN A 121 -3.32 9.75 14.50
CA ASN A 121 -4.76 10.00 14.61
C ASN A 121 -5.26 11.02 13.57
N ARG A 122 -4.49 12.10 13.37
CA ARG A 122 -4.79 13.12 12.36
C ARG A 122 -4.81 12.53 10.95
N LEU A 123 -3.79 11.76 10.59
CA LEU A 123 -3.67 11.15 9.25
C LEU A 123 -4.75 10.09 9.03
N LEU A 124 -5.02 9.25 10.02
CA LEU A 124 -6.06 8.23 9.94
C LEU A 124 -7.45 8.87 9.77
N LYS A 125 -7.77 9.92 10.52
CA LYS A 125 -9.03 10.68 10.37
C LYS A 125 -9.17 11.31 8.98
N LYS A 126 -8.09 11.88 8.44
CA LYS A 126 -8.09 12.42 7.06
C LYS A 126 -8.36 11.32 6.04
N ARG A 127 -7.78 10.13 6.23
CA ARG A 127 -7.92 8.98 5.33
C ARG A 127 -9.32 8.37 5.40
N SER A 128 -9.85 8.13 6.60
CA SER A 128 -11.18 7.54 6.81
C SER A 128 -12.31 8.41 6.26
N ALA A 129 -12.13 9.74 6.25
CA ALA A 129 -13.09 10.66 5.66
C ALA A 129 -13.11 10.65 4.11
N ARG A 130 -12.07 10.09 3.47
CA ARG A 130 -11.88 10.17 2.02
C ARG A 130 -11.84 8.80 1.34
N GLN A 131 -11.68 7.72 2.09
CA GLN A 131 -11.47 6.38 1.55
C GLN A 131 -12.26 5.34 2.36
N PRO A 132 -12.76 4.28 1.72
CA PRO A 132 -13.51 3.20 2.35
C PRO A 132 -12.58 2.24 3.12
N ILE A 133 -11.85 2.75 4.13
CA ILE A 133 -10.79 1.98 4.82
C ILE A 133 -11.31 0.82 5.68
N HIS A 134 -12.62 0.79 5.95
CA HIS A 134 -13.28 -0.26 6.72
C HIS A 134 -13.99 -1.30 5.84
N ASP A 135 -14.12 -1.01 4.54
CA ASP A 135 -14.75 -1.93 3.61
C ASP A 135 -13.75 -2.95 3.07
N LYS A 136 -14.27 -4.10 2.66
CA LYS A 136 -13.48 -5.15 2.01
C LYS A 136 -13.09 -4.70 0.61
N SER A 137 -11.87 -4.20 0.45
CA SER A 137 -11.31 -3.76 -0.83
C SER A 137 -9.83 -4.13 -0.95
N ALA A 138 -9.29 -4.05 -2.16
CA ALA A 138 -7.87 -4.24 -2.44
C ALA A 138 -7.04 -2.94 -2.37
N GLY A 139 -7.65 -1.83 -1.92
CA GLY A 139 -7.05 -0.50 -2.02
C GLY A 139 -7.41 0.21 -3.31
N SER A 140 -6.54 1.14 -3.75
CA SER A 140 -6.68 1.81 -5.04
C SER A 140 -6.55 0.80 -6.17
N ILE A 141 -7.50 0.81 -7.10
CA ILE A 141 -7.51 -0.11 -8.24
C ILE A 141 -6.52 0.31 -9.31
N PHE A 142 -6.44 1.60 -9.61
CA PHE A 142 -5.61 2.16 -10.67
C PHE A 142 -4.54 3.11 -10.14
N LYS A 143 -3.39 3.13 -10.81
CA LYS A 143 -2.35 4.15 -10.64
C LYS A 143 -2.88 5.50 -11.10
N ASN A 144 -2.33 6.58 -10.54
CA ASN A 144 -2.66 7.92 -11.03
C ASN A 144 -1.90 8.20 -12.35
N PRO A 145 -2.59 8.61 -13.44
CA PRO A 145 -1.91 9.20 -14.59
C PRO A 145 -1.30 10.56 -14.22
N GLU A 146 -0.31 11.03 -14.99
CA GLU A 146 0.57 12.15 -14.60
C GLU A 146 -0.17 13.43 -14.22
N ALA A 147 -1.23 13.79 -14.95
CA ALA A 147 -1.90 15.08 -14.79
C ALA A 147 -3.11 15.08 -13.84
N ILE A 148 -3.70 13.91 -13.56
CA ILE A 148 -4.97 13.83 -12.83
C ILE A 148 -5.09 12.53 -12.05
N ALA A 149 -5.62 12.60 -10.82
CA ALA A 149 -5.84 11.40 -10.03
C ALA A 149 -6.88 10.47 -10.69
N ALA A 150 -6.62 9.17 -10.75
CA ALA A 150 -7.52 8.19 -11.36
C ALA A 150 -8.91 8.20 -10.71
N GLY A 151 -8.97 8.35 -9.39
CA GLY A 151 -10.24 8.49 -8.67
C GLY A 151 -11.07 9.70 -9.10
N LYS A 152 -10.43 10.79 -9.54
CA LYS A 152 -11.13 11.98 -10.03
C LYS A 152 -11.67 11.78 -11.45
N LEU A 153 -10.93 11.07 -12.30
CA LEU A 153 -11.41 10.68 -13.63
C LEU A 153 -12.64 9.77 -13.50
N LEU A 154 -12.54 8.72 -12.67
CA LEU A 154 -13.63 7.77 -12.44
C LEU A 154 -14.88 8.46 -11.86
N ASP A 155 -14.70 9.33 -10.86
CA ASP A 155 -15.82 10.05 -10.24
C ASP A 155 -16.54 10.95 -11.26
N ARG A 156 -15.77 11.71 -12.06
CA ARG A 156 -16.34 12.61 -13.09
C ARG A 156 -16.96 11.87 -14.28
N ALA A 157 -16.49 10.66 -14.58
CA ALA A 157 -17.13 9.79 -15.58
C ALA A 157 -18.40 9.12 -15.04
N GLY A 158 -18.75 9.31 -13.76
CA GLY A 158 -19.93 8.71 -13.14
C GLY A 158 -19.74 7.28 -12.67
N ALA A 159 -18.50 6.86 -12.37
CA ALA A 159 -18.21 5.47 -12.03
C ALA A 159 -18.71 5.03 -10.64
N LYS A 160 -18.92 5.95 -9.71
CA LYS A 160 -19.37 5.63 -8.34
C LYS A 160 -20.69 4.86 -8.35
N GLY A 161 -20.75 3.75 -7.63
CA GLY A 161 -21.92 2.88 -7.56
C GLY A 161 -22.09 1.95 -8.77
N MET A 162 -21.24 2.03 -9.80
CA MET A 162 -21.18 0.98 -10.82
C MET A 162 -20.89 -0.36 -10.16
N SER A 163 -21.57 -1.41 -10.62
CA SER A 163 -21.43 -2.74 -10.04
C SER A 163 -21.46 -3.85 -11.09
N VAL A 164 -20.85 -4.97 -10.73
CA VAL A 164 -20.98 -6.27 -11.39
C VAL A 164 -21.18 -7.29 -10.27
N GLY A 165 -22.39 -7.82 -10.16
CA GLY A 165 -22.78 -8.68 -9.03
C GLY A 165 -22.54 -7.99 -7.68
N ASP A 166 -21.71 -8.61 -6.83
CA ASP A 166 -21.39 -8.09 -5.49
C ASP A 166 -20.17 -7.16 -5.45
N ALA A 167 -19.47 -6.96 -6.58
CA ALA A 167 -18.42 -5.95 -6.69
C ALA A 167 -19.03 -4.58 -7.03
N GLU A 168 -18.65 -3.53 -6.30
CA GLU A 168 -19.17 -2.17 -6.49
C GLU A 168 -18.04 -1.14 -6.40
N VAL A 169 -18.08 -0.12 -7.26
CA VAL A 169 -17.22 1.07 -7.13
C VAL A 169 -17.71 1.89 -5.93
N SER A 170 -16.84 2.09 -4.95
CA SER A 170 -17.16 2.80 -3.71
C SER A 170 -17.75 4.19 -3.97
N LEU A 171 -18.88 4.48 -3.31
CA LEU A 171 -19.47 5.81 -3.29
C LEU A 171 -18.56 6.86 -2.60
N THR A 172 -17.68 6.42 -1.69
CA THR A 172 -16.74 7.30 -0.99
C THR A 172 -15.56 7.68 -1.88
N HIS A 173 -14.98 6.73 -2.62
CA HIS A 173 -13.81 6.97 -3.46
C HIS A 173 -13.84 6.12 -4.72
N ALA A 174 -13.98 6.75 -5.90
CA ALA A 174 -14.24 6.05 -7.16
C ALA A 174 -13.08 5.15 -7.65
N ASN A 175 -11.86 5.31 -7.11
CA ASN A 175 -10.73 4.41 -7.38
C ASN A 175 -10.71 3.15 -6.49
N PHE A 176 -11.79 2.85 -5.75
CA PHE A 176 -11.88 1.67 -4.89
C PHE A 176 -13.04 0.81 -5.34
N ILE A 177 -12.81 -0.48 -5.48
CA ILE A 177 -13.86 -1.48 -5.62
C ILE A 177 -14.02 -2.18 -4.27
N ILE A 178 -15.25 -2.17 -3.75
CA ILE A 178 -15.64 -2.83 -2.51
C ILE A 178 -16.38 -4.12 -2.81
N ASN A 179 -16.17 -5.12 -1.96
CA ASN A 179 -16.92 -6.36 -1.96
C ASN A 179 -18.10 -6.23 -0.98
N ARG A 180 -19.34 -6.23 -1.51
CA ARG A 180 -20.58 -6.12 -0.72
C ARG A 180 -20.96 -7.39 0.03
N GLY A 181 -20.22 -8.48 -0.15
CA GLY A 181 -20.41 -9.71 0.60
C GLY A 181 -19.77 -10.91 -0.08
N ARG A 182 -20.17 -11.19 -1.33
CA ARG A 182 -19.82 -12.41 -2.08
C ARG A 182 -19.18 -12.12 -3.44
N ALA A 183 -18.57 -10.94 -3.61
CA ALA A 183 -17.92 -10.58 -4.87
C ALA A 183 -16.85 -11.60 -5.23
N THR A 184 -16.91 -12.11 -6.45
CA THR A 184 -15.93 -13.03 -7.03
C THR A 184 -14.79 -12.26 -7.71
N ALA A 185 -13.65 -12.92 -7.91
CA ALA A 185 -12.52 -12.33 -8.65
C ALA A 185 -12.93 -11.94 -10.08
N ALA A 186 -13.78 -12.73 -10.74
CA ALA A 186 -14.29 -12.46 -12.08
C ALA A 186 -15.18 -11.20 -12.11
N GLU A 187 -16.04 -11.01 -11.12
CA GLU A 187 -16.87 -9.80 -10.99
C GLU A 187 -16.02 -8.55 -10.75
N VAL A 188 -15.03 -8.63 -9.86
CA VAL A 188 -14.09 -7.53 -9.62
C VAL A 188 -13.34 -7.19 -10.91
N ARG A 189 -12.80 -8.17 -11.62
CA ARG A 189 -12.09 -7.94 -12.89
C ARG A 189 -12.99 -7.33 -13.97
N ALA A 190 -14.19 -7.86 -14.15
CA ALA A 190 -15.15 -7.31 -15.11
C ALA A 190 -15.50 -5.86 -14.77
N LEU A 191 -15.60 -5.51 -13.49
CA LEU A 191 -15.83 -4.13 -13.06
C LEU A 191 -14.60 -3.24 -13.33
N ILE A 192 -13.38 -3.73 -13.12
CA ILE A 192 -12.14 -3.02 -13.48
C ILE A 192 -12.12 -2.70 -14.98
N GLU A 193 -12.40 -3.69 -15.83
CA GLU A 193 -12.42 -3.52 -17.29
C GLU A 193 -13.49 -2.50 -17.73
N LYS A 194 -14.68 -2.54 -17.13
CA LYS A 194 -15.74 -1.52 -17.37
C LYS A 194 -15.28 -0.12 -16.97
N CYS A 195 -14.58 0.03 -15.84
CA CYS A 195 -14.04 1.32 -15.40
C CYS A 195 -12.97 1.84 -16.36
N GLN A 196 -12.08 0.98 -16.86
CA GLN A 196 -11.07 1.36 -17.86
C GLN A 196 -11.73 1.82 -19.16
N GLN A 197 -12.70 1.06 -19.67
CA GLN A 197 -13.45 1.41 -20.89
C GLN A 197 -14.17 2.75 -20.74
N LEU A 198 -14.82 2.98 -19.60
CA LEU A 198 -15.52 4.23 -19.32
C LEU A 198 -14.57 5.44 -19.36
N VAL A 199 -13.42 5.35 -18.70
CA VAL A 199 -12.44 6.44 -18.66
C VAL A 199 -11.77 6.65 -20.01
N LEU A 200 -11.46 5.57 -20.74
CA LEU A 200 -10.92 5.65 -22.09
C LEU A 200 -11.89 6.34 -23.05
N GLN A 201 -13.17 5.99 -23.03
CA GLN A 201 -14.19 6.60 -23.90
C GLN A 201 -14.48 8.06 -23.55
N THR A 202 -14.38 8.42 -22.27
CA THR A 202 -14.72 9.78 -21.80
C THR A 202 -13.57 10.76 -21.92
N TYR A 203 -12.33 10.29 -21.72
CA TYR A 203 -11.16 11.16 -21.60
C TYR A 203 -9.99 10.78 -22.51
N GLU A 204 -10.10 9.68 -23.28
CA GLU A 204 -9.01 9.16 -24.10
C GLU A 204 -7.74 8.85 -23.28
N ILE A 205 -7.94 8.47 -22.01
CA ILE A 205 -6.87 8.10 -21.06
C ILE A 205 -7.00 6.64 -20.70
N GLU A 206 -5.92 5.89 -20.87
CA GLU A 206 -5.80 4.51 -20.40
C GLU A 206 -5.41 4.49 -18.91
N LEU A 207 -6.22 3.83 -18.08
CA LEU A 207 -5.89 3.60 -16.67
C LEU A 207 -5.12 2.30 -16.51
N GLU A 208 -3.92 2.37 -15.93
CA GLU A 208 -3.12 1.21 -15.56
C GLU A 208 -3.53 0.69 -14.17
N PRO A 209 -3.84 -0.61 -14.02
CA PRO A 209 -4.07 -1.21 -12.70
C PRO A 209 -2.87 -1.06 -11.75
N GLU A 210 -3.14 -0.69 -10.51
CA GLU A 210 -2.19 -0.78 -9.38
C GLU A 210 -2.28 -2.16 -8.71
N VAL A 211 -3.46 -2.78 -8.72
CA VAL A 211 -3.68 -4.13 -8.18
C VAL A 211 -3.02 -5.18 -9.06
N GLU A 212 -2.44 -6.21 -8.43
CA GLU A 212 -1.89 -7.38 -9.11
C GLU A 212 -2.95 -8.48 -9.22
N PHE A 213 -3.06 -9.07 -10.41
CA PHE A 213 -3.91 -10.23 -10.65
C PHE A 213 -3.09 -11.50 -10.43
N ALA A 214 -3.51 -12.36 -9.49
CA ALA A 214 -2.88 -13.65 -9.24
C ALA A 214 -3.89 -14.80 -9.38
N GLY A 215 -3.56 -15.80 -10.20
CA GLY A 215 -4.39 -16.97 -10.48
C GLY A 215 -4.46 -17.31 -11.97
N GLU A 216 -5.16 -18.40 -12.28
CA GLU A 216 -5.54 -18.79 -13.65
C GLU A 216 -7.03 -18.53 -13.84
N TRP A 217 -7.41 -18.11 -15.04
CA TRP A 217 -8.79 -17.77 -15.43
C TRP A 217 -9.01 -17.98 -16.91
#